data_AF-A0A7V0YHN1-F1
#
_entry.id   AF-A0A7V0YHN1-F1
#
_cell.length_a   1.000
_cell.length_b   1.000
_cell.length_c   1.000
_cell.angle_alpha   90.00
_cell.angle_beta   90.00
_cell.angle_gamma   90.00
#
_symmetry.space_group_name_H-M   'P 1'
#
loop_
_entity.id
_entity.type
_entity.pdbx_description
1 polymer ?
#
loop_
_entity_poly.entity_id
_entity_poly.type
_entity_poly.pdbx_seq_one_letter_code
_entity_poly.pdbx_strand_id
1 'polypeptide(L)' 'MNKRKIKKKIEIETLEEEKSDIKFCTECGEILEDFSVSDQAKNPDAVIENFHNCKKVGRFKGDVCSKMFIISPPSEESD' A
#
# COMPACT_ATOMS: atom_id res chain seq x y z
N MET A 1 -27.05 34.83 -34.99
CA MET A 1 -26.47 33.51 -34.67
C MET A 1 -25.45 33.67 -33.54
N ASN A 2 -25.69 33.16 -32.33
CA ASN A 2 -25.30 31.82 -31.82
C ASN A 2 -23.79 31.54 -32.03
N LYS A 3 -22.97 31.24 -31.01
CA LYS A 3 -23.16 30.21 -29.97
C LYS A 3 -22.36 30.55 -28.70
N ARG A 4 -23.05 30.74 -27.57
CA ARG A 4 -22.43 30.77 -26.23
C ARG A 4 -21.98 29.34 -25.87
N LYS A 5 -20.68 29.09 -25.79
CA LYS A 5 -20.14 27.83 -25.26
C LYS A 5 -19.97 27.98 -23.75
N ILE A 6 -21.01 27.62 -23.00
CA ILE A 6 -20.94 27.49 -21.54
C ILE A 6 -20.14 26.22 -21.26
N LYS A 7 -18.84 26.37 -20.96
CA LYS A 7 -18.04 25.30 -20.41
C LYS A 7 -18.48 25.12 -18.95
N LYS A 8 -19.32 24.13 -18.67
CA LYS A 8 -19.63 23.70 -17.30
C LYS A 8 -18.31 23.24 -16.67
N LYS A 9 -17.80 24.02 -15.72
CA LYS A 9 -16.74 23.62 -14.81
C LYS A 9 -17.36 22.58 -13.88
N ILE A 10 -16.92 21.33 -13.98
CA ILE A 10 -17.33 20.27 -13.07
C ILE A 10 -16.49 20.51 -11.80
N GLU A 11 -17.10 21.12 -10.79
CA GLU A 11 -16.54 21.15 -9.44
C GLU A 11 -16.84 19.79 -8.81
N ILE A 12 -15.78 18.98 -8.68
CA ILE A 12 -15.80 17.74 -7.94
C ILE A 12 -15.53 18.14 -6.49
N GLU A 13 -16.57 18.29 -5.68
CA GLU A 13 -16.45 18.39 -4.23
C GLU A 13 -15.99 17.02 -3.72
N THR A 14 -14.69 16.88 -3.46
CA THR A 14 -14.16 15.73 -2.74
C THR A 14 -14.56 15.87 -1.27
N LEU A 15 -15.49 15.02 -0.83
CA LEU A 15 -15.73 14.76 0.58
C LEU A 15 -14.39 14.33 1.22
N GLU A 16 -13.81 15.20 2.03
CA GLU A 16 -12.65 14.88 2.87
C GLU A 16 -13.12 13.94 3.97
N GLU A 17 -13.27 12.65 3.64
CA GLU A 17 -13.10 11.60 4.64
C GLU A 17 -11.71 11.79 5.23
N GLU A 18 -11.59 11.82 6.57
CA GLU A 18 -10.32 11.90 7.29
C GLU A 18 -9.45 10.69 6.91
N LYS A 19 -8.75 10.79 5.76
CA LYS A 19 -7.76 9.83 5.32
C LYS A 19 -6.60 9.94 6.30
N SER A 20 -6.65 9.15 7.36
CA SER A 20 -5.47 8.86 8.16
C SER A 20 -4.38 8.39 7.20
N ASP A 21 -3.28 9.12 7.09
CA ASP A 21 -2.15 8.74 6.25
C ASP A 21 -1.57 7.41 6.75
N ILE A 22 -1.97 6.30 6.11
CA ILE A 22 -1.43 4.97 6.39
C ILE A 22 0.05 4.97 5.98
N LYS A 23 0.95 4.69 6.92
CA LYS A 23 2.40 4.67 6.66
C LYS A 23 2.91 3.25 6.50
N PHE A 24 3.56 2.98 5.39
CA PHE A 24 4.30 1.74 5.20
C PHE A 24 5.63 1.79 5.97
N CYS A 25 5.99 0.67 6.59
CA CYS A 25 7.27 0.51 7.28
C CYS A 25 8.43 0.51 6.27
N THR A 26 9.45 1.34 6.53
CA THR A 26 10.61 1.54 5.63
C THR A 26 11.88 0.80 6.07
N GLU A 27 11.82 0.02 7.15
CA GLU A 27 12.99 -0.58 7.82
C GLU A 27 13.66 -1.71 7.03
N CYS A 28 13.00 -2.19 5.96
CA CYS A 28 13.61 -3.11 5.01
C CYS A 28 14.42 -2.37 3.93
N GLY A 29 14.17 -1.08 3.69
CA GLY A 29 14.91 -0.27 2.72
C GLY A 29 15.01 -0.91 1.33
N GLU A 30 16.23 -0.90 0.79
CA GLU A 30 16.60 -1.45 -0.53
C GLU A 30 16.26 -2.93 -0.70
N ILE A 31 16.14 -3.71 0.40
CA ILE A 31 15.75 -5.13 0.35
C ILE A 31 14.34 -5.30 -0.23
N LEU A 32 13.50 -4.26 -0.22
CA LEU A 32 12.16 -4.31 -0.79
C LEU A 32 12.11 -4.25 -2.32
N GLU A 33 13.14 -3.72 -2.98
CA GLU A 33 13.10 -3.44 -4.43
C GLU A 33 12.91 -4.71 -5.26
N ASP A 34 13.68 -5.76 -4.94
CA ASP A 34 13.61 -7.06 -5.62
C ASP A 34 12.85 -8.12 -4.82
N PHE A 35 12.16 -7.72 -3.75
CA PHE A 35 11.55 -8.68 -2.83
C PHE A 35 10.51 -9.57 -3.53
N SER A 36 9.68 -9.00 -4.40
CA SER A 36 8.59 -9.71 -5.09
C SER A 36 9.05 -10.88 -5.97
N VAL A 37 10.27 -10.81 -6.51
CA VAL A 37 10.86 -11.86 -7.35
C VAL A 37 11.82 -12.78 -6.58
N SER A 38 12.13 -12.44 -5.33
CA SER A 38 13.03 -13.20 -4.47
C SER A 38 12.39 -14.51 -3.99
N ASP A 39 13.23 -15.48 -3.63
CA ASP A 39 12.76 -16.73 -3.01
C ASP A 39 12.10 -16.50 -1.64
N GLN A 40 12.41 -15.38 -0.96
CA GLN A 40 11.77 -15.03 0.30
C GLN A 40 10.28 -14.71 0.13
N ALA A 41 9.87 -14.07 -0.98
CA ALA A 41 8.46 -13.81 -1.24
C ALA A 41 7.66 -15.07 -1.56
N LYS A 42 8.33 -16.15 -2.01
CA LYS A 42 7.69 -17.46 -2.25
C LYS A 42 7.38 -18.23 -0.97
N ASN A 43 7.88 -17.79 0.18
CA ASN A 43 7.65 -18.41 1.47
C ASN A 43 6.88 -17.45 2.40
N PRO A 44 5.54 -17.41 2.31
CA PRO A 44 4.74 -16.46 3.07
C PRO A 44 4.88 -16.64 4.59
N ASP A 45 5.03 -17.87 5.07
CA ASP A 45 5.23 -18.16 6.50
C ASP A 45 6.50 -17.48 7.05
N ALA A 46 7.59 -17.53 6.28
CA ALA A 46 8.84 -16.85 6.66
C ALA A 46 8.68 -15.33 6.71
N VAL A 47 7.86 -14.75 5.84
CA VAL A 47 7.58 -13.30 5.81
C VAL A 47 6.72 -12.89 7.00
N ILE A 48 5.72 -13.70 7.34
CA ILE A 48 4.87 -13.51 8.51
C ILE A 48 5.72 -13.58 9.79
N GLU A 49 6.58 -14.59 9.92
CA GLU A 49 7.49 -14.71 11.05
C GLU A 49 8.45 -13.51 11.13
N ASN A 50 9.00 -13.06 10.00
CA ASN A 50 9.85 -11.88 9.94
C ASN A 50 9.13 -10.62 10.45
N PHE A 51 7.86 -10.43 10.06
CA PHE A 51 7.04 -9.33 10.52
C PHE A 51 6.80 -9.38 12.04
N HIS A 52 6.43 -10.55 12.59
CA HIS A 52 6.24 -10.72 14.03
C HIS A 52 7.52 -10.46 14.81
N ASN A 53 8.66 -10.94 14.31
CA ASN A 53 9.96 -10.66 14.89
C ASN A 53 10.28 -9.16 14.87
N CYS A 54 10.03 -8.46 13.76
CA CYS A 54 10.23 -7.01 13.68
C CYS A 54 9.37 -6.23 14.69
N LYS A 55 8.13 -6.66 14.93
CA LYS A 55 7.27 -6.09 15.98
C LYS A 55 7.81 -6.38 17.38
N LYS A 56 8.20 -7.64 17.64
CA LYS A 56 8.69 -8.09 18.96
C LYS A 56 9.97 -7.35 19.40
N VAL A 57 10.89 -7.09 18.47
CA VAL A 57 12.15 -6.39 18.76
C VAL A 57 12.06 -4.87 18.63
N GLY A 58 10.88 -4.33 18.29
CA GLY A 58 10.67 -2.89 18.13
C GLY A 58 11.30 -2.28 16.86
N ARG A 59 11.65 -3.11 15.87
CA ARG A 59 12.17 -2.64 14.58
C ARG A 59 11.05 -2.10 13.69
N PHE A 60 9.83 -2.61 13.79
CA PHE A 60 8.73 -2.21 12.92
C PHE A 60 8.25 -0.76 13.22
N LYS A 61 8.34 0.14 12.24
CA LYS A 61 7.99 1.57 12.33
C LYS A 61 7.01 1.99 11.23
N GLY A 62 5.82 1.41 11.22
CA GLY A 62 4.75 1.79 10.31
C GLY A 62 3.42 1.20 10.74
N ASP A 63 2.38 1.45 9.97
CA ASP A 63 1.06 0.85 10.15
C ASP A 63 0.97 -0.46 9.36
N VAL A 64 1.59 -0.50 8.18
CA VAL A 64 1.56 -1.64 7.26
C VAL A 64 2.98 -2.11 6.90
N CYS A 65 3.18 -3.42 6.85
CA CYS A 65 4.43 -4.02 6.38
C CYS A 65 4.37 -4.23 4.86
N SER A 66 5.30 -3.61 4.12
CA SER A 66 5.34 -3.74 2.65
C SER A 66 5.55 -5.18 2.20
N LYS A 67 6.37 -5.98 2.91
CA LYS A 67 6.55 -7.41 2.58
C LYS A 67 5.26 -8.20 2.73
N MET A 68 4.47 -7.92 3.77
CA MET A 68 3.16 -8.56 3.98
C MET A 68 2.17 -8.18 2.88
N PHE A 69 2.21 -6.92 2.45
CA PHE A 69 1.38 -6.43 1.36
C PHE A 69 1.73 -7.15 0.04
N ILE A 70 3.01 -7.30 -0.27
CA ILE A 70 3.49 -7.95 -1.51
C ILE A 70 3.07 -9.43 -1.60
N ILE A 71 3.09 -10.17 -0.49
CA ILE A 71 2.70 -11.60 -0.49
C ILE A 71 1.19 -11.83 -0.33
N SER A 72 0.41 -10.77 -0.10
CA SER A 72 -1.04 -10.91 0.04
C SER A 72 -1.63 -11.17 -1.36
N PRO A 73 -2.55 -12.15 -1.50
CA PRO A 73 -3.21 -12.36 -2.78
C PRO A 73 -4.00 -11.10 -3.17
N PRO A 74 -4.09 -10.75 -4.47
CA PRO A 74 -4.97 -9.68 -4.89
C PRO A 74 -6.40 -10.07 -4.51
N SER A 75 -7.05 -9.26 -3.69
CA SER A 75 -8.49 -9.37 -3.49
C SER A 75 -9.14 -9.09 -4.84
N GLU A 76 -9.73 -10.09 -5.47
CA GLU A 76 -10.45 -9.92 -6.73
C GLU A 76 -11.55 -8.88 -6.53
N GLU A 77 -11.34 -7.67 -7.05
CA GLU A 77 -12.42 -6.74 -7.32
C GLU A 77 -13.27 -7.40 -8.40
N SER A 78 -14.43 -7.92 -8.00
CA SER A 78 -15.50 -8.32 -8.89
C SER A 78 -15.98 -7.08 -9.65
N ASP A 79 -15.52 -6.92 -10.89
CA ASP A 79 -16.03 -5.95 -11.87
C ASP A 79 -17.53 -6.15 -12.15
#